data_AF-A0A395RWG0-F1
#
_entry.id   AF-A0A395RWG0-F1
#
_cell.length_a   1.000
_cell.length_b   1.000
_cell.length_c   1.000
_cell.angle_alpha   90.00
_cell.angle_beta   90.00
_cell.angle_gamma   90.00
#
_symmetry.space_group_name_H-M   'P 1'
#
loop_
_entity.id
_entity.type
_entity.pdbx_description
1 polymer ?
#
loop_
_entity_poly.entity_id
_entity_poly.type
_entity_poly.pdbx_seq_one_letter_code
_entity_poly.pdbx_strand_id
1 'polypeptide(L)'
;MDHDTRLEWFLNKANLNLPPRLTRLSAPANQDFLPLDSPNLDIANSLLVQARVCSPDYKPPETQMRHHFRTKSQKAAVCDVFNWTFTKHEVAKAFDALLDQPKLPPAGVAQALLKRGRLSSIDELWAHLHDEFLERKMKGKRLSSESIDLDSSAMTWLDKIVAHQNINYVHLICQTKVNQTILDRALGIALSKPSLSATKLLLSFGAVASNHLDIINIHIQAGNVDLIELLLSAPGSMDVDAWKKCLDQDITRAEGGTNLSISLLLLIISNRPQIISDILLLKVLKLRNLQAVVIVMAYSSSNSLFFNVRHQACELASQEPDDNKRLVVFTLLSRCDLVDDNPLVREELFKSVKQRHIPLVKFFVRNGVKVDEWPYNSLQWAITQLDSDLIDLLKRGNVSCFSA
;
A
#
# COMPACT_ATOMS: atom_id res chain seq x y z
N MET A 1 25.18 -15.48 -12.24
CA MET A 1 25.62 -14.54 -11.19
C MET A 1 24.62 -14.66 -10.07
N ASP A 2 25.09 -14.74 -8.83
CA ASP A 2 24.18 -14.80 -7.68
C ASP A 2 23.40 -13.47 -7.57
N HIS A 3 22.12 -13.53 -7.20
CA HIS A 3 21.23 -12.37 -7.17
C HIS A 3 21.77 -11.28 -6.22
N ASP A 4 22.35 -11.69 -5.09
CA ASP A 4 22.89 -10.78 -4.08
C ASP A 4 24.16 -10.08 -4.60
N THR A 5 25.05 -10.80 -5.28
CA THR A 5 26.26 -10.19 -5.89
C THR A 5 25.93 -9.19 -7.00
N ARG A 6 24.83 -9.41 -7.73
CA ARG A 6 24.32 -8.46 -8.72
C ARG A 6 23.79 -7.20 -8.02
N LEU A 7 22.93 -7.38 -7.03
CA LEU A 7 22.29 -6.30 -6.30
C LEU A 7 23.31 -5.35 -5.68
N GLU A 8 24.29 -5.89 -4.97
CA GLU A 8 25.39 -5.10 -4.38
C GLU A 8 26.19 -4.34 -5.43
N TRP A 9 26.52 -4.99 -6.56
CA TRP A 9 27.27 -4.34 -7.64
C TRP A 9 26.51 -3.12 -8.18
N PHE A 10 25.22 -3.24 -8.42
CA PHE A 10 24.40 -2.14 -8.93
C PHE A 10 24.30 -1.01 -7.90
N LEU A 11 23.91 -1.31 -6.67
CA LEU A 11 23.72 -0.29 -5.62
C LEU A 11 25.01 0.49 -5.34
N ASN A 12 26.16 -0.20 -5.32
CA ASN A 12 27.48 0.43 -5.17
C ASN A 12 27.81 1.44 -6.29
N LYS A 13 27.30 1.26 -7.52
CA LYS A 13 27.49 2.23 -8.61
C LYS A 13 26.77 3.55 -8.39
N ALA A 14 25.77 3.58 -7.52
CA ALA A 14 24.98 4.76 -7.17
C ALA A 14 25.20 5.24 -5.74
N ASN A 15 26.19 4.68 -5.01
CA ASN A 15 26.41 4.89 -3.58
C ASN A 15 25.14 4.66 -2.74
N LEU A 16 24.35 3.65 -3.11
CA LEU A 16 23.13 3.26 -2.40
C LEU A 16 23.42 2.10 -1.45
N ASN A 17 22.77 2.12 -0.30
CA ASN A 17 22.80 1.01 0.66
C ASN A 17 21.59 0.11 0.47
N LEU A 18 21.70 -1.14 0.90
CA LEU A 18 20.57 -2.05 0.96
C LEU A 18 19.50 -1.51 1.93
N PRO A 19 18.22 -1.45 1.53
CA PRO A 19 17.15 -1.00 2.39
C PRO A 19 16.88 -2.02 3.51
N PRO A 20 16.34 -1.57 4.66
CA PRO A 20 15.98 -2.46 5.76
C PRO A 20 14.89 -3.45 5.32
N ARG A 21 14.98 -4.70 5.80
CA ARG A 21 13.92 -5.69 5.59
C ARG A 21 12.73 -5.33 6.48
N LEU A 22 11.59 -5.09 5.87
CA LEU A 22 10.36 -4.77 6.59
C LEU A 22 9.77 -6.01 7.25
N THR A 23 9.30 -5.84 8.49
CA THR A 23 8.60 -6.89 9.22
C THR A 23 7.13 -6.90 8.79
N ARG A 24 6.61 -8.06 8.40
CA ARG A 24 5.20 -8.18 8.01
C ARG A 24 4.30 -7.92 9.20
N LEU A 25 3.24 -7.15 8.97
CA LEU A 25 2.19 -6.95 9.96
C LEU A 25 1.45 -8.27 10.19
N SER A 26 1.34 -8.67 11.46
CA SER A 26 0.52 -9.80 11.90
C SER A 26 -0.83 -9.32 12.39
N ALA A 27 -1.86 -10.15 12.24
CA ALA A 27 -3.14 -9.90 12.88
C ALA A 27 -2.96 -9.75 14.40
N PRO A 28 -3.57 -8.72 15.01
CA PRO A 28 -3.44 -8.49 16.44
C PRO A 28 -4.24 -9.56 17.19
N ALA A 29 -3.77 -9.92 18.39
CA ALA A 29 -4.50 -10.84 19.26
C ALA A 29 -5.80 -10.18 19.75
N ASN A 30 -6.85 -10.98 19.96
CA ASN A 30 -8.10 -10.48 20.55
C ASN A 30 -7.80 -9.85 21.91
N GLN A 31 -8.29 -8.63 22.10
CA GLN A 31 -8.09 -7.88 23.32
C GLN A 31 -9.36 -7.95 24.18
N ASP A 32 -9.18 -8.39 25.43
CA ASP A 32 -10.24 -8.29 26.42
C ASP A 32 -10.11 -6.95 27.16
N PHE A 33 -11.13 -6.11 27.02
CA PHE A 33 -11.20 -4.79 27.65
C PHE A 33 -11.92 -4.84 29.01
N LEU A 34 -11.84 -6.00 29.69
CA LEU A 34 -12.42 -6.24 31.01
C LEU A 34 -13.91 -5.84 31.09
N PRO A 35 -14.78 -6.42 30.25
CA PRO A 35 -16.19 -6.04 30.18
C PRO A 35 -17.02 -6.52 31.37
N LEU A 36 -16.46 -7.42 32.19
CA LEU A 36 -17.08 -7.94 33.40
C LEU A 36 -16.75 -7.13 34.64
N ASP A 37 -15.86 -6.13 34.53
CA ASP A 37 -15.59 -5.20 35.62
C ASP A 37 -16.89 -4.46 35.97
N SER A 38 -17.22 -4.41 37.26
CA SER A 38 -18.45 -3.78 37.78
C SER A 38 -18.74 -2.42 37.12
N PRO A 39 -17.81 -1.43 37.07
CA PRO A 39 -18.13 -0.14 36.48
C PRO A 39 -18.51 -0.24 34.99
N ASN A 40 -17.86 -1.12 34.22
CA ASN A 40 -18.15 -1.29 32.80
C ASN A 40 -19.54 -1.92 32.61
N LEU A 41 -19.85 -2.92 33.42
CA LEU A 41 -21.11 -3.65 33.38
C LEU A 41 -22.29 -2.78 33.83
N ASP A 42 -22.10 -1.95 34.85
CA ASP A 42 -23.11 -1.04 35.39
C ASP A 42 -23.44 0.09 34.39
N ILE A 43 -22.41 0.66 33.75
CA ILE A 43 -22.61 1.68 32.70
C ILE A 43 -23.31 1.04 31.49
N ALA A 44 -22.86 -0.13 31.03
CA ALA A 44 -23.51 -0.82 29.91
C ALA A 44 -24.98 -1.18 30.21
N ASN A 45 -25.27 -1.63 31.44
CA ASN A 45 -26.64 -1.83 31.93
C ASN A 45 -27.46 -0.55 31.83
N SER A 46 -26.95 0.56 32.37
CA SER A 46 -27.66 1.83 32.40
C SER A 46 -28.04 2.33 31.00
N LEU A 47 -27.15 2.15 30.02
CA LEU A 47 -27.39 2.52 28.63
C LEU A 47 -28.48 1.66 27.98
N LEU A 48 -28.50 0.36 28.24
CA LEU A 48 -29.55 -0.54 27.73
C LEU A 48 -30.91 -0.22 28.32
N VAL A 49 -30.93 0.12 29.60
CA VAL A 49 -32.15 0.52 30.32
C VAL A 49 -32.68 1.82 29.76
N GLN A 50 -31.80 2.80 29.56
CA GLN A 50 -32.15 4.05 28.92
C GLN A 50 -32.70 3.82 27.50
N ALA A 51 -32.03 2.99 26.68
CA ALA A 51 -32.50 2.66 25.34
C ALA A 51 -33.89 2.01 25.33
N ARG A 52 -34.20 1.17 26.32
CA ARG A 52 -35.53 0.57 26.49
C ARG A 52 -36.56 1.59 26.95
N VAL A 53 -36.27 2.38 27.99
CA VAL A 53 -37.22 3.33 28.59
C VAL A 53 -37.57 4.46 27.63
N CYS A 54 -36.61 4.90 26.81
CA CYS A 54 -36.84 5.91 25.78
C CYS A 54 -37.53 5.37 24.51
N SER A 55 -37.85 4.07 24.44
CA SER A 55 -38.59 3.51 23.32
C SER A 55 -40.06 3.96 23.36
N PRO A 56 -40.66 4.38 22.23
CA PRO A 56 -42.05 4.86 22.19
C PRO A 56 -43.07 3.80 22.65
N ASP A 57 -42.74 2.52 22.48
CA ASP A 57 -43.61 1.40 22.86
C ASP A 57 -43.39 0.93 24.31
N TYR A 58 -42.48 1.55 25.05
CA TYR A 58 -42.19 1.15 26.42
C TYR A 58 -43.34 1.48 27.37
N LYS A 59 -43.79 0.46 28.09
CA LYS A 59 -44.73 0.60 29.20
C LYS A 59 -44.05 0.16 30.49
N PRO A 60 -43.95 1.05 31.51
CA PRO A 60 -43.41 0.70 32.82
C PRO A 60 -44.02 -0.61 33.36
N PRO A 61 -43.24 -1.47 34.04
CA PRO A 61 -43.74 -2.74 34.56
C PRO A 61 -45.05 -2.64 35.36
N GLU A 62 -45.24 -1.53 36.08
CA GLU A 62 -46.40 -1.27 36.92
C GLU A 62 -47.67 -0.94 36.13
N THR A 63 -47.53 -0.42 34.91
CA THR A 63 -48.65 -0.02 34.03
C THR A 63 -49.03 -1.10 33.02
N GLN A 64 -48.30 -2.22 33.00
CA GLN A 64 -48.63 -3.37 32.16
C GLN A 64 -49.81 -4.14 32.74
N MET A 65 -50.80 -4.49 31.92
CA MET A 65 -51.96 -5.31 32.35
C MET A 65 -51.54 -6.64 33.02
N ARG A 66 -50.41 -7.22 32.59
CA ARG A 66 -49.83 -8.44 33.19
C ARG A 66 -49.35 -8.26 34.63
N HIS A 67 -49.12 -7.03 35.09
CA HIS A 67 -48.67 -6.72 36.45
C HIS A 67 -49.68 -7.19 37.51
N HIS A 68 -50.99 -7.05 37.23
CA HIS A 68 -52.04 -7.48 38.16
C HIS A 68 -52.07 -9.01 38.37
N PHE A 69 -51.53 -9.77 37.41
CA PHE A 69 -51.51 -11.24 37.44
C PHE A 69 -50.17 -11.83 37.94
N ARG A 70 -49.17 -10.99 38.25
CA ARG A 70 -47.85 -11.45 38.75
C ARG A 70 -47.83 -11.61 40.27
N THR A 71 -47.13 -12.63 40.75
CA THR A 71 -46.87 -12.82 42.19
C THR A 71 -45.91 -11.75 42.73
N LYS A 72 -45.84 -11.56 44.07
CA LYS A 72 -44.92 -10.56 44.68
C LYS A 72 -43.45 -10.77 44.26
N SER A 73 -43.00 -12.03 44.21
CA SER A 73 -41.65 -12.39 43.75
C SER A 73 -41.43 -12.07 42.26
N GLN A 74 -42.42 -12.34 41.40
CA GLN A 74 -42.35 -12.00 39.97
C GLN A 74 -42.40 -10.49 39.72
N LYS A 75 -43.13 -9.74 40.55
CA LYS A 75 -43.13 -8.26 40.49
C LYS A 75 -41.76 -7.70 40.82
N ALA A 76 -41.15 -8.16 41.92
CA ALA A 76 -39.80 -7.77 42.31
C ALA A 76 -38.76 -8.12 41.22
N ALA A 77 -38.86 -9.32 40.62
CA ALA A 77 -37.94 -9.75 39.57
C ALA A 77 -38.07 -8.95 38.26
N VAL A 78 -39.27 -8.47 37.91
CA VAL A 78 -39.47 -7.64 36.70
C VAL A 78 -39.05 -6.19 36.94
N CYS A 79 -39.14 -5.69 38.17
CA CYS A 79 -38.62 -4.38 38.54
C CYS A 79 -37.09 -4.39 38.71
N ASP A 80 -36.47 -5.56 38.89
CA ASP A 80 -35.02 -5.69 38.94
C ASP A 80 -34.40 -5.54 37.55
N VAL A 81 -33.84 -4.37 37.33
CA VAL A 81 -33.19 -3.92 36.11
C VAL A 81 -32.00 -4.80 35.73
N PHE A 82 -31.31 -5.40 36.71
CA PHE A 82 -30.16 -6.27 36.45
C PHE A 82 -30.54 -7.61 35.83
N ASN A 83 -31.80 -8.04 36.00
CA ASN A 83 -32.33 -9.28 35.42
C ASN A 83 -32.99 -9.08 34.06
N TRP A 84 -32.97 -7.86 33.52
CA TRP A 84 -33.58 -7.57 32.23
C TRP A 84 -32.81 -8.23 31.09
N THR A 85 -33.52 -8.98 30.24
CA THR A 85 -33.00 -9.48 28.97
C THR A 85 -33.26 -8.44 27.88
N PHE A 86 -32.24 -8.07 27.11
CA PHE A 86 -32.34 -7.08 26.04
C PHE A 86 -32.31 -7.73 24.67
N THR A 87 -33.08 -7.17 23.73
CA THR A 87 -33.11 -7.56 22.32
C THR A 87 -31.88 -7.01 21.59
N LYS A 88 -31.54 -7.59 20.43
CA LYS A 88 -30.41 -7.09 19.62
C LYS A 88 -30.64 -5.66 19.14
N HIS A 89 -31.89 -5.28 18.87
CA HIS A 89 -32.27 -3.91 18.50
C HIS A 89 -31.98 -2.90 19.63
N GLU A 90 -32.30 -3.25 20.88
CA GLU A 90 -32.00 -2.41 22.04
C GLU A 90 -30.49 -2.28 22.27
N VAL A 91 -29.73 -3.36 22.07
CA VAL A 91 -28.26 -3.32 22.11
C VAL A 91 -27.73 -2.41 21.01
N ALA A 92 -28.28 -2.48 19.80
CA ALA A 92 -27.86 -1.65 18.67
C ALA A 92 -28.13 -0.17 18.93
N LYS A 93 -29.31 0.18 19.46
CA LYS A 93 -29.66 1.55 19.86
C LYS A 93 -28.74 2.08 20.97
N ALA A 94 -28.49 1.27 22.00
CA ALA A 94 -27.60 1.65 23.09
C ALA A 94 -26.16 1.85 22.60
N PHE A 95 -25.71 1.01 21.66
CA PHE A 95 -24.38 1.11 21.06
C PHE A 95 -24.24 2.35 20.16
N ASP A 96 -25.24 2.63 19.32
CA ASP A 96 -25.27 3.83 18.48
C ASP A 96 -25.26 5.11 19.33
N ALA A 97 -26.10 5.18 20.36
CA ALA A 97 -26.15 6.29 21.30
C ALA A 97 -24.83 6.46 22.10
N LEU A 98 -24.13 5.36 22.39
CA LEU A 98 -22.80 5.42 23.03
C LEU A 98 -21.76 6.05 22.10
N LEU A 99 -21.83 5.78 20.79
CA LEU A 99 -20.88 6.33 19.82
C LEU A 99 -21.14 7.80 19.47
N ASP A 100 -22.35 8.30 19.73
CA ASP A 100 -22.70 9.71 19.59
C ASP A 100 -22.27 10.58 20.78
N GLN A 101 -21.72 9.98 21.85
CA GLN A 101 -21.20 10.73 22.98
C GLN A 101 -19.92 11.50 22.61
N PRO A 102 -19.76 12.75 23.08
CA PRO A 102 -18.59 13.58 22.74
C PRO A 102 -17.28 13.01 23.31
N LYS A 103 -17.38 12.23 24.40
CA LYS A 103 -16.27 11.49 24.99
C LYS A 103 -16.70 10.05 25.16
N LEU A 104 -16.05 9.17 24.40
CA LEU A 104 -16.32 7.74 24.48
C LEU A 104 -15.91 7.21 25.87
N PRO A 105 -16.76 6.38 26.50
CA PRO A 105 -16.40 5.69 27.74
C PRO A 105 -15.29 4.64 27.49
N PRO A 106 -14.78 3.95 28.52
CA PRO A 106 -13.82 2.87 28.33
C PRO A 106 -14.35 1.78 27.38
N ALA A 107 -13.48 1.21 26.55
CA ALA A 107 -13.86 0.17 25.58
C ALA A 107 -14.49 -1.07 26.23
N GLY A 108 -14.23 -1.31 27.53
CA GLY A 108 -14.90 -2.35 28.30
C GLY A 108 -16.42 -2.17 28.39
N VAL A 109 -16.93 -0.93 28.43
CA VAL A 109 -18.38 -0.64 28.39
C VAL A 109 -18.97 -1.09 27.06
N ALA A 110 -18.32 -0.71 25.95
CA ALA A 110 -18.73 -1.11 24.61
C ALA A 110 -18.67 -2.64 24.44
N GLN A 111 -17.60 -3.29 24.92
CA GLN A 111 -17.49 -4.74 24.85
C GLN A 111 -18.54 -5.44 25.71
N ALA A 112 -18.91 -4.88 26.86
CA ALA A 112 -20.00 -5.39 27.70
C ALA A 112 -21.36 -5.31 27.00
N LEU A 113 -21.65 -4.21 26.29
CA LEU A 113 -22.84 -4.09 25.44
C LEU A 113 -22.87 -5.16 24.35
N LEU A 114 -21.77 -5.30 23.60
CA LEU A 114 -21.68 -6.25 22.49
C LEU A 114 -21.80 -7.72 22.96
N LYS A 115 -21.23 -8.07 24.13
CA LYS A 115 -21.36 -9.41 24.71
C LYS A 115 -22.82 -9.79 25.02
N ARG A 116 -23.70 -8.82 25.31
CA ARG A 116 -25.13 -9.07 25.54
C ARG A 116 -25.93 -9.36 24.28
N GLY A 117 -25.50 -8.82 23.14
CA GLY A 117 -26.16 -9.04 21.86
C GLY A 117 -26.00 -10.46 21.32
N ARG A 118 -25.03 -11.27 21.80
CA ARG A 118 -24.65 -12.59 21.25
C ARG A 118 -24.59 -12.56 19.71
N LEU A 119 -23.63 -11.78 19.22
CA LEU A 119 -23.50 -11.42 17.81
C LEU A 119 -22.56 -12.37 17.07
N SER A 120 -22.87 -12.67 15.81
CA SER A 120 -21.92 -13.32 14.90
C SER A 120 -20.98 -12.32 14.22
N SER A 121 -21.46 -11.09 13.97
CA SER A 121 -20.70 -9.98 13.41
C SER A 121 -21.26 -8.64 13.89
N ILE A 122 -20.51 -7.55 13.74
CA ILE A 122 -21.01 -6.20 14.01
C ILE A 122 -22.07 -5.77 12.99
N ASP A 123 -21.98 -6.25 11.75
CA ASP A 123 -22.91 -5.96 10.67
C ASP A 123 -24.33 -6.46 11.00
N GLU A 124 -24.42 -7.59 11.71
CA GLU A 124 -25.69 -8.10 12.25
C GLU A 124 -26.34 -7.08 13.20
N LEU A 125 -25.55 -6.49 14.09
CA LEU A 125 -26.04 -5.50 15.04
C LEU A 125 -26.51 -4.22 14.33
N TRP A 126 -25.77 -3.78 13.30
CA TRP A 126 -26.15 -2.63 12.49
C TRP A 126 -27.49 -2.82 11.79
N ALA A 127 -27.75 -4.00 11.23
CA ALA A 127 -29.04 -4.30 10.62
C ALA A 127 -30.18 -4.31 11.63
N HIS A 128 -29.93 -4.82 12.85
CA HIS A 128 -30.90 -4.73 13.94
C HIS A 128 -31.22 -3.30 14.36
N LEU A 129 -30.33 -2.32 14.17
CA LEU A 129 -30.64 -0.92 14.42
C LEU A 129 -31.80 -0.43 13.52
N HIS A 130 -31.83 -0.90 12.27
CA HIS A 130 -32.75 -0.43 11.24
C HIS A 130 -34.03 -1.28 11.10
N ASP A 131 -34.01 -2.54 11.56
CA ASP A 131 -35.19 -3.42 11.59
C ASP A 131 -35.37 -4.07 12.98
N GLU A 132 -36.24 -3.45 13.79
CA GLU A 132 -36.61 -3.96 15.12
C GLU A 132 -37.22 -5.37 15.08
N PHE A 133 -37.92 -5.71 14.00
CA PHE A 133 -38.59 -7.01 13.85
C PHE A 133 -37.67 -8.09 13.29
N LEU A 134 -36.44 -7.75 12.91
CA LEU A 134 -35.48 -8.67 12.29
C LEU A 134 -35.22 -9.91 13.16
N GLU A 135 -35.11 -9.72 14.48
CA GLU A 135 -34.87 -10.84 15.41
C GLU A 135 -36.05 -11.83 15.42
N ARG A 136 -37.29 -11.34 15.30
CA ARG A 136 -38.50 -12.18 15.20
C ARG A 136 -38.58 -12.87 13.84
N LYS A 137 -38.23 -12.16 12.76
CA LYS A 137 -38.20 -12.70 11.39
C LYS A 137 -37.19 -13.84 11.26
N MET A 138 -35.98 -13.67 11.79
CA MET A 138 -34.93 -14.69 11.80
C MET A 138 -35.38 -15.95 12.57
N LYS A 139 -35.94 -15.77 13.77
CA LYS A 139 -36.47 -16.89 14.59
C LYS A 139 -37.63 -17.62 13.89
N GLY A 140 -38.55 -16.88 13.27
CA GLY A 140 -39.72 -17.43 12.58
C GLY A 140 -39.39 -18.21 11.31
N LYS A 141 -38.33 -17.81 10.58
CA LYS A 141 -37.93 -18.46 9.32
C LYS A 141 -36.77 -19.45 9.45
N ARG A 142 -36.23 -19.66 10.66
CA ARG A 142 -34.99 -20.45 10.91
C ARG A 142 -33.82 -20.05 10.00
N LEU A 143 -33.76 -18.76 9.64
CA LEU A 143 -32.67 -18.22 8.83
C LEU A 143 -31.45 -18.00 9.71
N SER A 144 -30.26 -18.38 9.21
CA SER A 144 -29.00 -18.03 9.85
C SER A 144 -28.63 -16.59 9.55
N SER A 145 -27.85 -15.96 10.43
CA SER A 145 -27.29 -14.62 10.20
C SER A 145 -26.41 -14.55 8.94
N GLU A 146 -25.83 -15.68 8.52
CA GLU A 146 -25.04 -15.81 7.28
C GLU A 146 -25.88 -15.82 5.99
N SER A 147 -27.19 -16.11 6.09
CA SER A 147 -28.09 -16.24 4.93
C SER A 147 -28.77 -14.95 4.50
N ILE A 148 -28.56 -13.86 5.26
CA ILE A 148 -29.20 -12.58 5.01
C ILE A 148 -28.13 -11.65 4.43
N ASP A 149 -28.40 -11.17 3.22
CA ASP A 149 -27.60 -10.13 2.58
C ASP A 149 -27.90 -8.81 3.30
N LEU A 150 -27.17 -8.58 4.39
CA LEU A 150 -27.30 -7.38 5.20
C LEU A 150 -26.57 -6.27 4.44
N ASP A 151 -27.31 -5.31 3.89
CA ASP A 151 -26.75 -4.09 3.29
C ASP A 151 -26.10 -3.23 4.39
N SER A 152 -24.93 -3.69 4.81
CA SER A 152 -24.07 -3.14 5.86
C SER A 152 -23.10 -2.13 5.29
N SER A 153 -23.11 -1.93 3.97
CA SER A 153 -22.27 -0.96 3.26
C SER A 153 -22.44 0.47 3.82
N ALA A 154 -23.61 0.80 4.37
CA ALA A 154 -23.93 2.09 4.99
C ALA A 154 -23.48 2.25 6.46
N MET A 155 -22.83 1.25 7.09
CA MET A 155 -22.50 1.30 8.52
C MET A 155 -21.46 2.38 8.88
N THR A 156 -21.85 3.39 9.67
CA THR A 156 -20.97 4.53 10.00
C THR A 156 -20.22 4.39 11.34
N TRP A 157 -20.45 3.33 12.11
CA TRP A 157 -19.85 3.17 13.44
C TRP A 157 -18.33 3.17 13.44
N LEU A 158 -17.69 2.40 12.54
CA LEU A 158 -16.23 2.36 12.46
C LEU A 158 -15.66 3.72 12.00
N ASP A 159 -16.36 4.39 11.09
CA ASP A 159 -15.98 5.72 10.59
C ASP A 159 -15.95 6.75 11.73
N LYS A 160 -17.02 6.79 12.56
CA LYS A 160 -17.10 7.64 13.75
C LYS A 160 -15.95 7.34 14.71
N ILE A 161 -15.70 6.06 15.01
CA ILE A 161 -14.65 5.65 15.96
C ILE A 161 -13.25 6.05 15.48
N VAL A 162 -12.94 5.83 14.20
CA VAL A 162 -11.66 6.22 13.60
C VAL A 162 -11.51 7.75 13.59
N ALA A 163 -12.59 8.49 13.33
CA ALA A 163 -12.58 9.95 13.39
C ALA A 163 -12.20 10.48 14.79
N HIS A 164 -12.64 9.79 15.85
CA HIS A 164 -12.28 10.07 17.25
C HIS A 164 -10.88 9.59 17.66
N GLN A 165 -10.14 8.90 16.77
CA GLN A 165 -8.82 8.32 17.03
C GLN A 165 -8.75 7.36 18.24
N ASN A 166 -9.87 6.71 18.58
CA ASN A 166 -9.92 5.80 19.72
C ASN A 166 -9.51 4.37 19.31
N ILE A 167 -8.21 4.08 19.44
CA ILE A 167 -7.60 2.80 19.01
C ILE A 167 -8.23 1.58 19.68
N ASN A 168 -8.61 1.69 20.96
CA ASN A 168 -9.23 0.57 21.69
C ASN A 168 -10.60 0.22 21.10
N TYR A 169 -11.38 1.23 20.71
CA TYR A 169 -12.66 1.01 20.03
C TYR A 169 -12.48 0.48 18.60
N VAL A 170 -11.48 0.97 17.86
CA VAL A 170 -11.13 0.41 16.53
C VAL A 170 -10.81 -1.08 16.68
N HIS A 171 -9.97 -1.45 17.65
CA HIS A 171 -9.62 -2.84 17.92
C HIS A 171 -10.86 -3.68 18.27
N LEU A 172 -11.70 -3.17 19.17
CA LEU A 172 -12.93 -3.83 19.60
C LEU A 172 -13.90 -4.09 18.43
N ILE A 173 -14.07 -3.14 17.52
CA ILE A 173 -14.97 -3.33 16.39
C ILE A 173 -14.36 -4.28 15.36
N CYS A 174 -13.08 -4.11 15.01
CA CYS A 174 -12.41 -4.99 14.05
C CYS A 174 -12.38 -6.46 14.51
N GLN A 175 -12.17 -6.73 15.81
CA GLN A 175 -12.22 -8.10 16.34
C GLN A 175 -13.63 -8.74 16.29
N THR A 176 -14.68 -7.93 16.12
CA THR A 176 -16.08 -8.41 15.97
C THR A 176 -16.47 -8.73 14.52
N LYS A 177 -15.48 -8.90 13.61
CA LYS A 177 -15.66 -9.22 12.18
C LYS A 177 -16.50 -8.17 11.44
N VAL A 178 -15.81 -7.20 10.87
CA VAL A 178 -16.38 -6.12 10.05
C VAL A 178 -16.30 -6.51 8.57
N ASN A 179 -17.30 -6.14 7.78
CA ASN A 179 -17.22 -6.23 6.31
C ASN A 179 -16.00 -5.48 5.75
N GLN A 180 -15.32 -6.08 4.77
CA GLN A 180 -14.13 -5.49 4.11
C GLN A 180 -14.37 -4.07 3.58
N THR A 181 -15.54 -3.81 2.98
CA THR A 181 -15.86 -2.49 2.40
C THR A 181 -15.86 -1.37 3.45
N ILE A 182 -16.32 -1.67 4.66
CA ILE A 182 -16.36 -0.74 5.79
C ILE A 182 -14.96 -0.57 6.36
N LEU A 183 -14.18 -1.65 6.43
CA LEU A 183 -12.79 -1.62 6.88
C LEU A 183 -11.92 -0.76 5.95
N ASP A 184 -12.10 -0.91 4.64
CA ASP A 184 -11.40 -0.12 3.61
C ASP A 184 -11.80 1.36 3.67
N ARG A 185 -13.09 1.66 3.85
CA ARG A 185 -13.55 3.04 4.02
C ARG A 185 -12.96 3.70 5.27
N ALA A 186 -12.97 2.98 6.39
CA ALA A 186 -12.39 3.44 7.65
C ALA A 186 -10.87 3.70 7.51
N LEU A 187 -10.17 2.90 6.71
CA LEU A 187 -8.77 3.15 6.39
C LEU A 187 -8.57 4.49 5.67
N GLY A 188 -9.43 4.84 4.71
CA GLY A 188 -9.38 6.15 4.04
C GLY A 188 -9.48 7.33 5.01
N ILE A 189 -10.34 7.21 6.03
CA ILE A 189 -10.46 8.21 7.10
C ILE A 189 -9.18 8.24 7.95
N ALA A 190 -8.64 7.08 8.33
CA ALA A 190 -7.40 6.99 9.11
C ALA A 190 -6.19 7.58 8.37
N LEU A 191 -6.08 7.37 7.05
CA LEU A 191 -5.03 7.94 6.20
C LEU A 191 -5.07 9.47 6.13
N SER A 192 -6.23 10.07 6.39
CA SER A 192 -6.39 11.53 6.45
C SER A 192 -6.02 12.12 7.82
N LYS A 193 -5.64 11.29 8.80
CA LYS A 193 -5.25 11.72 10.15
C LYS A 193 -3.71 11.73 10.30
N PRO A 194 -3.18 12.58 11.20
CA PRO A 194 -1.73 12.64 11.42
C PRO A 194 -1.17 11.41 12.14
N SER A 195 -1.98 10.70 12.93
CA SER A 195 -1.55 9.51 13.67
C SER A 195 -1.70 8.25 12.82
N LEU A 196 -0.60 7.51 12.65
CA LEU A 196 -0.58 6.23 11.94
C LEU A 196 -1.07 5.04 12.80
N SER A 197 -1.41 5.25 14.07
CA SER A 197 -1.82 4.15 14.97
C SER A 197 -3.09 3.45 14.50
N ALA A 198 -4.10 4.21 14.06
CA ALA A 198 -5.34 3.64 13.53
C ALA A 198 -5.10 2.94 12.19
N THR A 199 -4.32 3.56 11.31
CA THR A 199 -3.91 2.99 10.02
C THR A 199 -3.21 1.65 10.22
N LYS A 200 -2.23 1.57 11.13
CA LYS A 200 -1.51 0.32 11.44
C LYS A 200 -2.45 -0.76 11.92
N LEU A 201 -3.39 -0.42 12.80
CA LEU A 201 -4.34 -1.38 13.33
C LEU A 201 -5.30 -1.89 12.25
N LEU A 202 -5.88 -1.00 11.45
CA LEU A 202 -6.78 -1.38 10.35
C LEU A 202 -6.06 -2.27 9.31
N LEU A 203 -4.82 -1.92 8.95
CA LEU A 203 -3.99 -2.73 8.06
C LEU A 203 -3.67 -4.11 8.65
N SER A 204 -3.45 -4.20 9.97
CA SER A 204 -3.23 -5.48 10.65
C SER A 204 -4.47 -6.39 10.64
N PHE A 205 -5.67 -5.81 10.51
CA PHE A 205 -6.92 -6.54 10.29
C PHE A 205 -7.23 -6.80 8.80
N GLY A 206 -6.36 -6.40 7.88
CA GLY A 206 -6.51 -6.70 6.45
C GLY A 206 -7.18 -5.61 5.61
N ALA A 207 -7.22 -4.36 6.09
CA ALA A 207 -7.74 -3.24 5.30
C ALA A 207 -6.95 -3.04 3.99
N VAL A 208 -7.64 -2.70 2.90
CA VAL A 208 -7.08 -2.45 1.58
C VAL A 208 -7.14 -0.96 1.25
N ALA A 209 -5.98 -0.41 0.91
CA ALA A 209 -5.73 0.99 0.59
C ALA A 209 -5.79 1.31 -0.92
N SER A 210 -5.90 0.30 -1.81
CA SER A 210 -5.91 0.49 -3.27
C SER A 210 -6.95 1.50 -3.78
N ASN A 211 -8.06 1.72 -3.06
CA ASN A 211 -9.10 2.68 -3.43
C ASN A 211 -8.81 4.13 -2.99
N HIS A 212 -7.74 4.36 -2.23
CA HIS A 212 -7.41 5.66 -1.62
C HIS A 212 -6.13 6.27 -2.19
N LEU A 213 -5.86 6.04 -3.48
CA LEU A 213 -4.61 6.44 -4.15
C LEU A 213 -4.35 7.95 -4.02
N ASP A 214 -5.39 8.79 -4.11
CA ASP A 214 -5.23 10.25 -4.05
C ASP A 214 -4.61 10.69 -2.71
N ILE A 215 -5.06 10.09 -1.60
CA ILE A 215 -4.55 10.38 -0.25
C ILE A 215 -3.12 9.84 -0.11
N ILE A 216 -2.87 8.63 -0.60
CA ILE A 216 -1.53 8.01 -0.55
C ILE A 216 -0.53 8.84 -1.36
N ASN A 217 -0.94 9.36 -2.51
CA ASN A 217 -0.11 10.20 -3.36
C ASN A 217 0.27 11.52 -2.67
N ILE A 218 -0.61 12.10 -1.86
CA ILE A 218 -0.28 13.28 -1.02
C ILE A 218 0.81 12.91 -0.02
N HIS A 219 0.73 11.74 0.62
CA HIS A 219 1.76 11.28 1.56
C HIS A 219 3.10 10.95 0.88
N ILE A 220 3.08 10.40 -0.34
CA ILE A 220 4.30 10.18 -1.14
C ILE A 220 4.96 11.53 -1.46
N GLN A 221 4.18 12.54 -1.90
CA GLN A 221 4.70 13.89 -2.15
C GLN A 221 5.30 14.51 -0.89
N ALA A 222 4.65 14.31 0.25
CA ALA A 222 5.14 14.79 1.54
C ALA A 222 6.39 14.03 2.05
N GLY A 223 6.82 12.96 1.36
CA GLY A 223 7.96 12.16 1.77
C GLY A 223 7.71 11.33 3.03
N ASN A 224 6.46 10.93 3.31
CA ASN A 224 6.08 10.20 4.51
C ASN A 224 6.54 8.72 4.43
N VAL A 225 7.81 8.48 4.77
CA VAL A 225 8.43 7.15 4.75
C VAL A 225 7.71 6.18 5.69
N ASP A 226 7.32 6.63 6.88
CA ASP A 226 6.67 5.78 7.90
C ASP A 226 5.37 5.15 7.39
N LEU A 227 4.56 5.91 6.64
CA LEU A 227 3.33 5.38 6.04
C LEU A 227 3.65 4.35 4.94
N ILE A 228 4.66 4.61 4.10
CA ILE A 228 5.02 3.70 3.01
C ILE A 228 5.61 2.40 3.55
N GLU A 229 6.47 2.47 4.58
CA GLU A 229 6.94 1.28 5.30
C GLU A 229 5.77 0.47 5.87
N LEU A 230 4.79 1.16 6.45
CA LEU A 230 3.61 0.52 7.02
C LEU A 230 2.76 -0.19 5.96
N LEU A 231 2.49 0.46 4.82
CA LEU A 231 1.76 -0.13 3.70
C LEU A 231 2.51 -1.33 3.10
N LEU A 232 3.82 -1.22 2.92
CA LEU A 232 4.65 -2.33 2.41
C LEU A 232 4.70 -3.51 3.39
N SER A 233 4.65 -3.24 4.69
CA SER A 233 4.57 -4.23 5.76
C SER A 233 3.24 -5.00 5.77
N ALA A 234 2.16 -4.44 5.20
CA ALA A 234 0.88 -5.12 4.96
C ALA A 234 0.73 -5.52 3.48
N PRO A 235 1.13 -6.74 3.06
CA PRO A 235 1.19 -7.07 1.64
C PRO A 235 -0.14 -7.11 0.90
N GLY A 236 -1.25 -7.32 1.59
CA GLY A 236 -2.59 -7.22 1.01
C GLY A 236 -3.14 -5.80 0.94
N SER A 237 -2.44 -4.80 1.48
CA SER A 237 -2.97 -3.44 1.57
C SER A 237 -3.06 -2.73 0.24
N MET A 238 -2.14 -3.00 -0.70
CA MET A 238 -2.12 -2.39 -2.01
C MET A 238 -1.69 -3.42 -3.04
N ASP A 239 -2.46 -3.50 -4.10
CA ASP A 239 -2.10 -4.31 -5.27
C ASP A 239 -0.96 -3.67 -6.07
N VAL A 240 -0.40 -4.45 -7.01
CA VAL A 240 0.74 -4.03 -7.82
C VAL A 240 0.39 -2.86 -8.75
N ASP A 241 -0.85 -2.80 -9.24
CA ASP A 241 -1.28 -1.76 -10.18
C ASP A 241 -1.49 -0.41 -9.47
N ALA A 242 -1.98 -0.43 -8.24
CA ALA A 242 -2.06 0.71 -7.34
C ALA A 242 -0.67 1.29 -7.07
N TRP A 243 0.31 0.45 -6.75
CA TRP A 243 1.70 0.90 -6.58
C TRP A 243 2.29 1.48 -7.87
N LYS A 244 2.06 0.82 -9.03
CA LYS A 244 2.48 1.33 -10.34
C LYS A 244 1.90 2.71 -10.61
N LYS A 245 0.59 2.91 -10.38
CA LYS A 245 -0.06 4.21 -10.56
C LYS A 245 0.55 5.29 -9.67
N CYS A 246 0.81 4.99 -8.40
CA CYS A 246 1.46 5.94 -7.49
C CYS A 246 2.87 6.34 -7.94
N LEU A 247 3.71 5.37 -8.33
CA LEU A 247 5.05 5.64 -8.86
C LEU A 247 5.01 6.39 -10.19
N ASP A 248 4.08 6.04 -11.08
CA ASP A 248 3.91 6.72 -12.37
C ASP A 248 3.57 8.20 -12.18
N GLN A 249 2.71 8.51 -11.21
CA GLN A 249 2.40 9.89 -10.87
C GLN A 249 3.62 10.61 -10.26
N ASP A 250 4.36 9.95 -9.36
CA ASP A 250 5.55 10.54 -8.75
C ASP A 250 6.65 10.85 -9.78
N ILE A 251 6.88 9.94 -10.73
CA ILE A 251 7.82 10.14 -11.83
C ILE A 251 7.33 11.24 -12.77
N THR A 252 6.04 11.28 -13.11
CA THR A 252 5.47 12.35 -13.95
C THR A 252 5.65 13.72 -13.30
N ARG A 253 5.47 13.82 -11.97
CA ARG A 253 5.78 15.05 -11.23
C ARG A 253 7.27 15.38 -11.29
N ALA A 254 8.14 14.38 -11.20
CA ALA A 254 9.58 14.58 -11.30
C ALA A 254 10.00 15.09 -12.68
N GLU A 255 9.34 14.63 -13.75
CA GLU A 255 9.52 15.18 -15.11
C GLU A 255 9.12 16.66 -15.18
N GLY A 256 8.13 17.07 -14.38
CA GLY A 256 7.71 18.46 -14.22
C GLY A 256 8.61 19.33 -13.34
N GLY A 257 9.75 18.81 -12.85
CA GLY A 257 10.75 19.57 -12.09
C GLY A 257 10.70 19.40 -10.56
N THR A 258 9.86 18.49 -10.05
CA THR A 258 9.92 18.10 -8.62
C THR A 258 11.01 17.06 -8.39
N ASN A 259 11.52 16.95 -7.16
CA ASN A 259 12.55 15.96 -6.83
C ASN A 259 11.92 14.58 -6.59
N LEU A 260 12.41 13.57 -7.31
CA LEU A 260 12.08 12.17 -7.06
C LEU A 260 12.74 11.69 -5.76
N SER A 261 11.95 11.13 -4.84
CA SER A 261 12.49 10.57 -3.60
C SER A 261 13.13 9.20 -3.83
N ILE A 262 14.47 9.17 -3.88
CA ILE A 262 15.25 7.95 -4.10
C ILE A 262 15.10 6.94 -2.97
N SER A 263 14.95 7.40 -1.72
CA SER A 263 14.72 6.52 -0.58
C SER A 263 13.38 5.79 -0.68
N LEU A 264 12.31 6.50 -1.07
CA LEU A 264 10.99 5.89 -1.28
C LEU A 264 10.98 4.93 -2.46
N LEU A 265 11.58 5.33 -3.59
CA LEU A 265 11.70 4.47 -4.77
C LEU A 265 12.43 3.16 -4.42
N LEU A 266 13.56 3.25 -3.72
CA LEU A 266 14.33 2.10 -3.28
C LEU A 266 13.51 1.20 -2.36
N LEU A 267 12.83 1.78 -1.36
CA LEU A 267 12.01 1.06 -0.40
C LEU A 267 10.84 0.31 -1.07
N ILE A 268 10.16 0.95 -2.02
CA ILE A 268 9.03 0.35 -2.73
C ILE A 268 9.53 -0.79 -3.63
N ILE A 269 10.52 -0.53 -4.47
CA ILE A 269 11.02 -1.52 -5.44
C ILE A 269 11.65 -2.73 -4.72
N SER A 270 12.37 -2.52 -3.61
CA SER A 270 12.99 -3.61 -2.87
C SER A 270 11.98 -4.57 -2.24
N ASN A 271 10.80 -4.07 -1.85
CA ASN A 271 9.74 -4.86 -1.23
C ASN A 271 8.69 -5.35 -2.24
N ARG A 272 8.63 -4.75 -3.43
CA ARG A 272 7.69 -5.04 -4.52
C ARG A 272 8.38 -5.01 -5.90
N PRO A 273 9.32 -5.94 -6.17
CA PRO A 273 10.02 -5.99 -7.45
C PRO A 273 9.09 -6.28 -8.64
N GLN A 274 7.87 -6.79 -8.40
CA GLN A 274 6.85 -7.02 -9.44
C GLN A 274 6.35 -5.72 -10.11
N ILE A 275 6.63 -4.57 -9.51
CA ILE A 275 6.29 -3.27 -10.09
C ILE A 275 7.21 -2.93 -11.28
N ILE A 276 8.42 -3.49 -11.30
CA ILE A 276 9.42 -3.21 -12.34
C ILE A 276 8.88 -3.59 -13.72
N SER A 277 8.99 -2.66 -14.66
CA SER A 277 8.60 -2.81 -16.05
C SER A 277 9.60 -2.12 -16.98
N ASP A 278 9.52 -2.46 -18.26
CA ASP A 278 10.21 -1.78 -19.35
C ASP A 278 9.85 -0.29 -19.43
N ILE A 279 8.57 0.05 -19.25
CA ILE A 279 8.07 1.42 -19.19
C ILE A 279 8.71 2.18 -18.02
N LEU A 280 8.81 1.55 -16.83
CA LEU A 280 9.42 2.18 -15.66
C LEU A 280 10.90 2.51 -15.93
N LEU A 281 11.65 1.59 -16.54
CA LEU A 281 13.05 1.81 -16.93
C LEU A 281 13.19 3.03 -17.86
N LEU A 282 12.36 3.12 -18.90
CA LEU A 282 12.41 4.24 -19.84
C LEU A 282 12.10 5.58 -19.15
N LYS A 283 11.12 5.61 -18.25
CA LYS A 283 10.79 6.82 -17.50
C LYS A 283 11.94 7.28 -16.61
N VAL A 284 12.59 6.38 -15.86
CA VAL A 284 13.74 6.76 -15.00
C VAL A 284 14.98 7.16 -15.80
N LEU A 285 15.18 6.58 -16.99
CA LEU A 285 16.24 7.01 -17.93
C LEU A 285 15.95 8.43 -18.46
N LYS A 286 14.71 8.72 -18.82
CA LYS A 286 14.28 10.06 -19.28
C LYS A 286 14.46 11.12 -18.20
N LEU A 287 14.24 10.78 -16.93
CA LEU A 287 14.54 11.64 -15.79
C LEU A 287 16.04 11.92 -15.58
N ARG A 288 16.94 11.18 -16.25
CA ARG A 288 18.40 11.27 -16.09
C ARG A 288 18.86 11.10 -14.64
N ASN A 289 18.10 10.33 -13.87
CA ASN A 289 18.42 10.05 -12.48
C ASN A 289 19.14 8.70 -12.37
N LEU A 290 20.47 8.75 -12.27
CA LEU A 290 21.32 7.57 -12.20
C LEU A 290 20.92 6.61 -11.07
N GLN A 291 20.56 7.15 -9.90
CA GLN A 291 20.18 6.33 -8.75
C GLN A 291 18.88 5.57 -9.02
N ALA A 292 17.89 6.22 -9.63
CA ALA A 292 16.63 5.58 -10.01
C ALA A 292 16.83 4.46 -11.06
N VAL A 293 17.66 4.72 -12.08
CA VAL A 293 18.04 3.70 -13.08
C VAL A 293 18.69 2.49 -12.42
N VAL A 294 19.64 2.73 -11.50
CA VAL A 294 20.30 1.67 -10.74
C VAL A 294 19.29 0.85 -9.94
N ILE A 295 18.36 1.47 -9.22
CA ILE A 295 17.36 0.75 -8.41
C ILE A 295 16.53 -0.17 -9.29
N VAL A 296 15.99 0.33 -10.40
CA VAL A 296 15.13 -0.45 -11.31
C VAL A 296 15.90 -1.65 -11.91
N MET A 297 17.17 -1.46 -12.27
CA MET A 297 17.99 -2.52 -12.87
C MET A 297 18.55 -3.52 -11.85
N ALA A 298 18.80 -3.08 -10.61
CA ALA A 298 19.30 -3.92 -9.54
C ALA A 298 18.28 -4.97 -9.12
N TYR A 299 17.02 -4.57 -8.99
CA TYR A 299 15.92 -5.41 -8.50
C TYR A 299 15.13 -6.11 -9.61
N SER A 300 15.54 -5.97 -10.88
CA SER A 300 14.89 -6.65 -12.00
C SER A 300 15.05 -8.17 -11.86
N SER A 301 13.96 -8.92 -11.96
CA SER A 301 13.97 -10.39 -11.86
C SER A 301 14.69 -11.08 -13.02
N SER A 302 14.79 -10.44 -14.18
CA SER A 302 15.46 -10.97 -15.37
C SER A 302 15.94 -9.85 -16.29
N ASN A 303 17.10 -10.06 -16.94
CA ASN A 303 17.59 -9.18 -18.02
C ASN A 303 16.63 -9.13 -19.21
N SER A 304 15.91 -10.23 -19.48
CA SER A 304 14.98 -10.31 -20.60
C SER A 304 13.80 -9.35 -20.49
N LEU A 305 13.49 -8.86 -19.28
CA LEU A 305 12.38 -7.95 -19.03
C LEU A 305 12.51 -6.63 -19.80
N PHE A 306 13.74 -6.18 -20.08
CA PHE A 306 14.01 -4.92 -20.77
C PHE A 306 14.36 -5.07 -22.25
N PHE A 307 14.35 -6.30 -22.79
CA PHE A 307 14.88 -6.58 -24.13
C PHE A 307 14.16 -5.81 -25.24
N ASN A 308 12.84 -5.60 -25.09
CA ASN A 308 12.01 -4.90 -26.07
C ASN A 308 12.31 -3.39 -26.15
N VAL A 309 12.85 -2.81 -25.06
CA VAL A 309 13.11 -1.37 -24.96
C VAL A 309 14.60 -1.03 -25.07
N ARG A 310 15.45 -1.99 -25.42
CA ARG A 310 16.92 -1.82 -25.44
C ARG A 310 17.39 -0.67 -26.34
N HIS A 311 16.79 -0.50 -27.52
CA HIS A 311 17.15 0.58 -28.45
C HIS A 311 16.76 1.96 -27.90
N GLN A 312 15.55 2.09 -27.33
CA GLN A 312 15.07 3.31 -26.68
C GLN A 312 15.90 3.64 -25.43
N ALA A 313 16.30 2.63 -24.66
CA ALA A 313 17.18 2.81 -23.52
C ALA A 313 18.57 3.33 -23.92
N CYS A 314 19.15 2.80 -25.01
CA CYS A 314 20.41 3.30 -25.56
C CYS A 314 20.28 4.73 -26.10
N GLU A 315 19.18 5.05 -26.78
CA GLU A 315 18.89 6.40 -27.25
C GLU A 315 18.84 7.41 -26.10
N LEU A 316 18.10 7.09 -25.03
CA LEU A 316 18.01 7.94 -23.84
C LEU A 316 19.36 8.07 -23.13
N ALA A 317 20.15 7.00 -23.07
CA ALA A 317 21.51 7.04 -22.52
C ALA A 317 22.41 7.99 -23.31
N SER A 318 22.37 7.95 -24.65
CA SER A 318 23.11 8.88 -25.53
C SER A 318 22.74 10.35 -25.34
N GLN A 319 21.56 10.65 -24.81
CA GLN A 319 21.12 12.02 -24.54
C GLN A 319 21.67 12.60 -23.22
N GLU A 320 22.38 11.81 -22.40
CA GLU A 320 22.99 12.29 -21.16
C GLU A 320 24.13 13.27 -21.46
N PRO A 321 24.07 14.54 -21.01
CA PRO A 321 25.06 15.55 -21.37
C PRO A 321 26.43 15.33 -20.73
N ASP A 322 26.49 14.68 -19.55
CA ASP A 322 27.74 14.40 -18.85
C ASP A 322 28.32 13.07 -19.34
N ASP A 323 29.52 13.11 -19.94
CA ASP A 323 30.12 11.91 -20.54
C ASP A 323 30.48 10.82 -19.51
N ASN A 324 30.80 11.20 -18.26
CA ASN A 324 31.08 10.23 -17.20
C ASN A 324 29.78 9.53 -16.76
N LYS A 325 28.70 10.28 -16.57
CA LYS A 325 27.37 9.70 -16.29
C LYS A 325 26.91 8.84 -17.45
N ARG A 326 27.11 9.30 -18.69
CA ARG A 326 26.79 8.54 -19.91
C ARG A 326 27.51 7.20 -19.93
N LEU A 327 28.81 7.18 -19.65
CA LEU A 327 29.60 5.95 -19.50
C LEU A 327 29.04 5.03 -18.42
N VAL A 328 28.67 5.57 -17.25
CA VAL A 328 28.08 4.77 -16.17
C VAL A 328 26.76 4.17 -16.63
N VAL A 329 25.86 4.95 -17.23
CA VAL A 329 24.56 4.45 -17.73
C VAL A 329 24.76 3.33 -18.76
N PHE A 330 25.64 3.50 -19.75
CA PHE A 330 25.95 2.44 -20.70
C PHE A 330 26.56 1.20 -20.03
N THR A 331 27.40 1.39 -19.02
CA THR A 331 27.94 0.28 -18.22
C THR A 331 26.83 -0.50 -17.50
N LEU A 332 25.82 0.20 -16.96
CA LEU A 332 24.65 -0.43 -16.36
C LEU A 332 23.82 -1.19 -17.41
N LEU A 333 23.54 -0.58 -18.57
CA LEU A 333 22.79 -1.21 -19.67
C LEU A 333 23.47 -2.47 -20.19
N SER A 334 24.79 -2.44 -20.39
CA SER A 334 25.58 -3.60 -20.80
C SER A 334 25.52 -4.73 -19.77
N ARG A 335 25.49 -4.41 -18.47
CA ARG A 335 25.35 -5.42 -17.41
C ARG A 335 24.01 -6.16 -17.44
N CYS A 336 23.00 -5.56 -18.05
CA CYS A 336 21.70 -6.16 -18.31
C CYS A 336 21.55 -6.73 -19.73
N ASP A 337 22.65 -6.86 -20.49
CA ASP A 337 22.67 -7.33 -21.87
C ASP A 337 21.81 -6.46 -22.82
N LEU A 338 21.70 -5.15 -22.53
CA LEU A 338 20.89 -4.20 -23.32
C LEU A 338 21.71 -3.40 -24.33
N VAL A 339 23.04 -3.54 -24.33
CA VAL A 339 23.92 -2.90 -25.30
C VAL A 339 24.30 -3.93 -26.35
N ASP A 340 23.74 -3.77 -27.54
CA ASP A 340 24.08 -4.55 -28.73
C ASP A 340 24.62 -3.63 -29.85
N ASP A 341 25.23 -4.25 -30.85
CA ASP A 341 25.66 -3.55 -32.05
C ASP A 341 24.45 -3.10 -32.87
N ASN A 342 24.16 -1.80 -32.86
CA ASN A 342 23.06 -1.19 -33.58
C ASN A 342 23.46 0.22 -34.08
N PRO A 343 22.72 0.80 -35.05
CA PRO A 343 23.08 2.10 -35.63
C PRO A 343 23.23 3.24 -34.60
N LEU A 344 22.40 3.26 -33.54
CA LEU A 344 22.45 4.31 -32.50
C LEU A 344 23.73 4.20 -31.66
N VAL A 345 24.09 2.98 -31.27
CA VAL A 345 25.32 2.74 -30.48
C VAL A 345 26.57 2.98 -31.33
N ARG A 346 26.53 2.70 -32.63
CA ARG A 346 27.61 3.05 -33.56
C ARG A 346 27.76 4.55 -33.76
N GLU A 347 26.64 5.28 -33.84
CA GLU A 347 26.64 6.75 -33.86
C GLU A 347 27.29 7.31 -32.59
N GLU A 348 26.93 6.77 -31.42
CA GLU A 348 27.50 7.18 -30.14
C GLU A 348 28.99 6.88 -30.04
N LEU A 349 29.43 5.71 -30.51
CA LEU A 349 30.85 5.39 -30.65
C LEU A 349 31.57 6.42 -31.53
N PHE A 350 30.98 6.78 -32.67
CA PHE A 350 31.57 7.76 -33.59
C PHE A 350 31.67 9.16 -32.95
N LYS A 351 30.63 9.61 -32.22
CA LYS A 351 30.66 10.86 -31.44
C LYS A 351 31.76 10.82 -30.37
N SER A 352 31.87 9.71 -29.64
CA SER A 352 32.89 9.49 -28.61
C SER A 352 34.31 9.56 -29.17
N VAL A 353 34.52 9.00 -30.37
CA VAL A 353 35.80 9.06 -31.10
C VAL A 353 36.12 10.50 -31.50
N LYS A 354 35.15 11.25 -32.04
CA LYS A 354 35.33 12.68 -32.37
C LYS A 354 35.67 13.55 -31.17
N GLN A 355 35.04 13.29 -30.03
CA GLN A 355 35.26 14.00 -28.78
C GLN A 355 36.49 13.48 -28.01
N ARG A 356 37.16 12.45 -28.54
CA ARG A 356 38.30 11.77 -27.91
C ARG A 356 37.99 11.25 -26.49
N HIS A 357 36.75 10.83 -26.25
CA HIS A 357 36.32 10.26 -24.96
C HIS A 357 36.74 8.78 -24.83
N ILE A 358 38.03 8.57 -24.60
CA ILE A 358 38.69 7.24 -24.59
C ILE A 358 37.96 6.18 -23.75
N PRO A 359 37.46 6.46 -22.53
CA PRO A 359 36.78 5.43 -21.73
C PRO A 359 35.53 4.85 -22.39
N LEU A 360 34.77 5.70 -23.10
CA LEU A 360 33.51 5.33 -23.75
C LEU A 360 33.78 4.58 -25.07
N VAL A 361 34.79 5.00 -25.83
CA VAL A 361 35.28 4.25 -27.00
C VAL A 361 35.73 2.84 -26.58
N LYS A 362 36.53 2.74 -25.50
CA LYS A 362 37.01 1.46 -24.97
C LYS A 362 35.86 0.56 -24.51
N PHE A 363 34.82 1.16 -23.93
CA PHE A 363 33.62 0.45 -23.51
C PHE A 363 32.88 -0.16 -24.72
N PHE A 364 32.56 0.62 -25.75
CA PHE A 364 31.83 0.12 -26.92
C PHE A 364 32.61 -0.95 -27.69
N VAL A 365 33.91 -0.75 -27.87
CA VAL A 365 34.80 -1.75 -28.50
C VAL A 365 34.77 -3.08 -27.76
N ARG A 366 34.81 -3.05 -26.41
CA ARG A 366 34.73 -4.26 -25.58
C ARG A 366 33.37 -4.95 -25.64
N ASN A 367 32.30 -4.20 -25.89
CA ASN A 367 30.95 -4.73 -26.06
C ASN A 367 30.66 -5.18 -27.52
N GLY A 368 31.69 -5.23 -28.38
CA GLY A 368 31.57 -5.80 -29.73
C GLY A 368 30.88 -4.89 -30.74
N VAL A 369 30.72 -3.60 -30.44
CA VAL A 369 30.17 -2.60 -31.38
C VAL A 369 31.10 -2.50 -32.58
N LYS A 370 30.54 -2.53 -33.79
CA LYS A 370 31.34 -2.44 -35.00
C LYS A 370 31.94 -1.04 -35.15
N VAL A 371 33.23 -1.01 -35.46
CA VAL A 371 34.02 0.23 -35.48
C VAL A 371 34.13 0.85 -36.88
N ASP A 372 33.74 0.11 -37.92
CA ASP A 372 33.88 0.49 -39.32
C ASP A 372 32.67 0.00 -40.12
N GLU A 373 31.52 0.64 -39.88
CA GLU A 373 30.29 0.41 -40.65
C GLU A 373 29.66 1.74 -41.03
N TRP A 374 29.28 1.86 -42.31
CA TRP A 374 28.67 3.08 -42.85
C TRP A 374 27.30 3.34 -42.19
N PRO A 375 26.95 4.59 -41.85
CA PRO A 375 27.67 5.85 -42.08
C PRO A 375 28.69 6.23 -40.98
N TYR A 376 28.88 5.41 -39.96
CA TYR A 376 29.62 5.72 -38.74
C TYR A 376 31.00 5.05 -38.70
N ASN A 377 31.82 5.33 -39.71
CA ASN A 377 33.17 4.76 -39.87
C ASN A 377 34.19 5.38 -38.88
N SER A 378 34.15 4.89 -37.64
CA SER A 378 34.95 5.41 -36.52
C SER A 378 36.45 5.16 -36.71
N LEU A 379 36.82 3.98 -37.21
CA LEU A 379 38.22 3.64 -37.50
C LEU A 379 38.79 4.52 -38.62
N GLN A 380 38.06 4.66 -39.74
CA GLN A 380 38.47 5.51 -40.84
C GLN A 380 38.66 6.96 -40.39
N TRP A 381 37.77 7.48 -39.54
CA TRP A 381 37.92 8.83 -38.99
C TRP A 381 39.20 8.98 -38.16
N ALA A 382 39.48 8.05 -37.24
CA ALA A 382 40.70 8.08 -36.43
C ALA A 382 41.98 8.04 -37.29
N ILE A 383 41.97 7.25 -38.38
CA ILE A 383 43.07 7.20 -39.37
C ILE A 383 43.24 8.56 -40.04
N THR A 384 42.16 9.20 -40.51
CA THR A 384 42.25 10.51 -41.15
C THR A 384 42.74 11.62 -40.22
N GLN A 385 42.49 11.50 -38.91
CA GLN A 385 43.02 12.43 -37.91
C GLN A 385 44.43 12.07 -37.41
N LEU A 386 44.99 10.93 -37.85
CA LEU A 386 46.27 10.40 -37.39
C LEU A 386 46.34 10.22 -35.86
N ASP A 387 45.22 9.92 -35.20
CA ASP A 387 45.17 9.70 -33.75
C ASP A 387 45.58 8.26 -33.42
N SER A 388 46.88 8.05 -33.15
CA SER A 388 47.45 6.73 -32.89
C SER A 388 46.77 5.98 -31.75
N ASP A 389 46.38 6.69 -30.69
CA ASP A 389 45.77 6.08 -29.50
C ASP A 389 44.38 5.52 -29.84
N LEU A 390 43.58 6.29 -30.58
CA LEU A 390 42.26 5.85 -31.04
C LEU A 390 42.36 4.73 -32.06
N ILE A 391 43.33 4.79 -32.98
CA ILE A 391 43.57 3.73 -33.96
C ILE A 391 43.89 2.41 -33.26
N ASP A 392 44.81 2.40 -32.30
CA ASP A 392 45.22 1.20 -31.58
C ASP A 392 44.12 0.62 -30.68
N LEU A 393 43.21 1.48 -30.22
CA LEU A 393 42.03 1.07 -29.46
C LEU A 393 40.98 0.45 -30.39
N LEU A 394 40.64 1.12 -31.50
CA LEU A 394 39.59 0.68 -32.44
C LEU A 394 39.99 -0.56 -33.22
N LYS A 395 41.28 -0.76 -33.52
CA LYS A 395 41.80 -2.00 -34.14
C LYS A 395 41.51 -3.27 -33.33
N ARG A 396 41.27 -3.13 -32.03
CA ARG A 396 40.91 -4.25 -31.14
C ARG A 396 39.41 -4.56 -31.19
N GLY A 397 38.62 -3.76 -31.90
CA GLY A 397 37.18 -3.92 -32.05
C GLY A 397 36.77 -4.77 -33.24
N ASN A 398 35.46 -4.89 -33.42
CA ASN A 398 34.86 -5.68 -34.48
C ASN A 398 34.90 -4.88 -35.80
N VAL A 399 35.82 -5.24 -36.69
CA VAL A 399 35.93 -4.63 -38.02
C VAL A 399 35.09 -5.45 -38.99
N SER A 400 34.18 -4.80 -39.71
CA SER A 400 33.47 -5.42 -40.81
C SER A 400 34.51 -5.90 -41.83
N CYS A 401 34.68 -7.21 -41.99
CA CYS A 401 35.47 -7.71 -43.11
C CYS A 401 34.78 -7.23 -44.39
N PHE A 402 35.45 -6.35 -45.15
CA PHE A 402 35.09 -6.08 -46.53
C PHE A 402 35.16 -7.41 -47.30
N SER A 403 34.01 -8.01 -47.60
CA SER A 403 33.94 -8.89 -48.76
C SER A 403 34.11 -8.00 -49.98
N ALA A 404 35.27 -8.13 -50.61
CA ALA A 404 35.61 -7.48 -51.88
C ALA A 404 34.61 -7.81 -52.99
#